data_AF-A0A378FU55-F1
#
_entry.id   AF-A0A378FU55-F1
#
_cell.length_a   1.000
_cell.length_b   1.000
_cell.length_c   1.000
_cell.angle_alpha   90.00
_cell.angle_beta   90.00
_cell.angle_gamma   90.00
#
_symmetry.space_group_name_H-M   'P 1'
#
loop_
_entity.id
_entity.type
_entity.pdbx_description
1 polymer ?
#
loop_
_entity_poly.entity_id
_entity_poly.type
_entity_poly.pdbx_seq_one_letter_code
_entity_poly.pdbx_strand_id
1 'polypeptide(L)'
;MCAVAVGMCSWYPLASYAAPAAVANAAPGVQPQAATPAAPIVVGEPTATLAEPTAPAAVAENVPQREVKLSFATIAPPPGSIVLRGSRPDASVEFGMRSDELVANALLNLEYTPSPSLLPVQSQLKVYLNDELMGVLPVTKEQLGKKIRAQLPIDPLYITDFNRVRLEFVGHYRDVCENPASSTLWLDVGRESYLDLTYQSAEGK
;
A
#
# COMPACT_ATOMS: atom_id res chain seq x y z
N MET A 1 -33.76 3.95 -3.36
CA MET A 1 -34.70 2.91 -3.82
C MET A 1 -34.24 2.44 -5.19
N CYS A 2 -33.60 1.27 -5.35
CA CYS A 2 -33.38 0.71 -6.70
C CYS A 2 -34.74 0.14 -7.13
N ALA A 3 -35.57 1.01 -7.69
CA ALA A 3 -36.93 0.70 -8.09
C ALA A 3 -36.91 -0.10 -9.39
N VAL A 4 -37.68 -1.20 -9.40
CA VAL A 4 -38.13 -1.84 -10.63
C VAL A 4 -39.19 -0.92 -11.22
N ALA A 5 -38.84 -0.16 -12.26
CA ALA A 5 -39.79 0.62 -13.03
C ALA A 5 -40.01 -0.06 -14.39
N VAL A 6 -41.14 -0.77 -14.48
CA VAL A 6 -41.77 -1.17 -15.74
C VAL A 6 -42.62 0.01 -16.20
N GLY A 7 -42.45 0.51 -17.43
CA GLY A 7 -43.50 1.33 -18.06
C GLY A 7 -43.07 2.40 -19.05
N MET A 8 -43.29 2.06 -20.32
CA MET A 8 -43.88 2.88 -21.39
C MET A 8 -43.02 3.82 -22.24
N CYS A 9 -43.13 3.54 -23.54
CA CYS A 9 -42.74 4.30 -24.72
C CYS A 9 -43.07 5.80 -24.64
N SER A 10 -42.12 6.60 -25.11
CA SER A 10 -42.42 7.81 -25.87
C SER A 10 -41.31 8.02 -26.90
N TRP A 11 -41.69 7.89 -28.17
CA TRP A 11 -40.94 8.38 -29.32
C TRP A 11 -40.91 9.90 -29.30
N TYR A 12 -39.76 10.52 -29.58
CA TYR A 12 -39.58 11.76 -30.37
C TYR A 12 -38.08 12.15 -30.40
N PRO A 13 -37.63 13.01 -31.33
CA PRO A 13 -36.80 12.62 -32.46
C PRO A 13 -35.30 12.99 -32.32
N LEU A 14 -34.55 12.46 -33.28
CA LEU A 14 -33.12 12.69 -33.55
C LEU A 14 -32.78 14.19 -33.63
N ALA A 15 -31.81 14.64 -32.82
CA ALA A 15 -31.17 15.93 -32.96
C ALA A 15 -29.74 15.74 -33.49
N SER A 16 -29.40 16.51 -34.52
CA SER A 16 -28.18 16.45 -35.34
C SER A 16 -26.87 16.49 -34.55
N TYR A 17 -25.94 15.71 -35.08
CA TYR A 17 -24.51 15.74 -34.82
C TYR A 17 -23.91 17.07 -35.30
N ALA A 18 -23.19 17.79 -34.44
CA ALA A 18 -22.31 18.89 -34.82
C ALA A 18 -20.90 18.59 -34.27
N ALA A 19 -19.97 18.32 -35.18
CA ALA A 19 -18.57 18.09 -34.87
C ALA A 19 -17.87 19.42 -34.50
N PRO A 20 -17.01 19.46 -33.46
CA PRO A 20 -16.13 20.60 -33.26
C PRO A 20 -14.95 20.54 -34.24
N ALA A 21 -14.76 21.64 -34.97
CA ALA A 21 -13.63 21.86 -35.85
C ALA A 21 -12.32 22.00 -35.05
N ALA A 22 -11.29 21.30 -35.51
CA ALA A 22 -9.92 21.44 -35.02
C ALA A 22 -9.34 22.79 -35.47
N VAL A 23 -8.90 23.60 -34.51
CA VAL A 23 -8.02 24.75 -34.75
C VAL A 23 -6.59 24.34 -34.41
N ALA A 24 -5.79 24.11 -35.45
CA ALA A 24 -4.35 23.96 -35.36
C ALA A 24 -3.71 25.36 -35.36
N ASN A 25 -3.07 25.74 -34.26
CA ASN A 25 -2.17 26.89 -34.24
C ASN A 25 -0.74 26.40 -34.41
N ALA A 26 -0.15 26.75 -35.56
CA ALA A 26 1.27 26.65 -35.82
C ALA A 26 2.00 27.80 -35.10
N ALA A 27 3.03 27.48 -34.31
CA ALA A 27 3.98 28.45 -33.80
C ALA A 27 5.37 28.20 -34.44
N PRO A 28 6.12 29.26 -34.83
CA PRO A 28 7.36 29.12 -35.59
C PRO A 28 8.55 28.75 -34.70
N GLY A 29 9.53 28.08 -35.31
CA GLY A 29 10.68 27.52 -34.64
C GLY A 29 11.75 28.53 -34.19
N VAL A 30 12.60 28.06 -33.29
CA VAL A 30 13.94 28.59 -33.03
C VAL A 30 14.85 27.39 -32.78
N GLN A 31 15.84 27.22 -33.66
CA GLN A 31 16.93 26.25 -33.54
C GLN A 31 18.05 26.76 -32.59
N PRO A 32 18.94 25.88 -32.10
CA PRO A 32 19.69 26.06 -30.87
C PRO A 32 21.04 26.77 -31.08
N GLN A 33 21.42 27.63 -30.12
CA GLN A 33 22.76 28.22 -30.07
C GLN A 33 23.59 27.57 -28.95
N ALA A 34 24.57 26.77 -29.35
CA ALA A 34 25.66 26.32 -28.49
C ALA A 34 26.67 27.45 -28.27
N ALA A 35 27.19 27.59 -27.05
CA ALA A 35 28.34 28.44 -26.76
C ALA A 35 29.20 27.83 -25.64
N THR A 36 30.46 27.58 -25.96
CA THR A 36 31.60 27.35 -25.06
C THR A 36 32.86 27.81 -25.80
N PRO A 37 34.02 28.02 -25.16
CA PRO A 37 34.33 28.64 -23.85
C PRO A 37 35.35 29.79 -24.00
N ALA A 38 35.56 30.60 -22.95
CA ALA A 38 36.80 31.38 -22.79
C ALA A 38 37.20 31.49 -21.32
N ALA A 39 38.42 31.02 -21.01
CA ALA A 39 39.07 31.17 -19.71
C ALA A 39 39.65 32.59 -19.54
N PRO A 40 40.00 32.98 -18.30
CA PRO A 40 41.41 33.26 -18.09
C PRO A 40 41.99 32.64 -16.81
N ILE A 41 43.31 32.48 -16.88
CA ILE A 41 44.25 31.95 -15.90
C ILE A 41 44.52 33.01 -14.83
N VAL A 42 44.53 32.63 -13.55
CA VAL A 42 45.24 33.37 -12.49
C VAL A 42 45.99 32.37 -11.61
N VAL A 43 47.30 32.61 -11.48
CA VAL A 43 48.28 31.87 -10.68
C VAL A 43 48.35 32.47 -9.28
N GLY A 44 48.49 31.62 -8.24
CA GLY A 44 48.87 32.02 -6.89
C GLY A 44 48.71 30.91 -5.83
N GLU A 45 49.77 30.15 -5.58
CA GLU A 45 50.03 29.40 -4.31
C GLU A 45 50.16 30.39 -3.11
N PRO A 46 50.13 29.98 -1.81
CA PRO A 46 50.51 28.66 -1.25
C PRO A 46 49.67 28.12 -0.05
N THR A 47 50.03 26.93 0.42
CA THR A 47 49.91 26.41 1.80
C THR A 47 48.52 26.00 2.34
N ALA A 48 48.33 24.69 2.55
CA ALA A 48 48.14 24.05 3.86
C ALA A 48 47.51 22.65 3.69
N THR A 49 48.30 21.60 3.96
CA THR A 49 47.77 20.26 4.20
C THR A 49 46.96 20.29 5.49
N LEU A 50 45.62 20.27 5.40
CA LEU A 50 44.77 19.91 6.53
C LEU A 50 44.68 18.39 6.59
N ALA A 51 45.13 17.85 7.73
CA ALA A 51 44.84 16.48 8.12
C ALA A 51 43.33 16.24 8.13
N GLU A 52 42.88 15.17 7.47
CA GLU A 52 41.52 14.66 7.61
C GLU A 52 41.25 14.33 9.08
N PRO A 53 40.17 14.85 9.69
CA PRO A 53 39.74 14.39 10.98
C PRO A 53 39.17 12.98 10.79
N THR A 54 39.80 12.00 11.43
CA THR A 54 39.21 10.67 11.63
C THR A 54 37.85 10.86 12.29
N ALA A 55 36.79 10.68 11.52
CA ALA A 55 35.44 10.63 12.05
C ALA A 55 35.37 9.48 13.07
N PRO A 56 34.84 9.72 14.28
CA PRO A 56 34.68 8.63 15.24
C PRO A 56 33.69 7.63 14.63
N ALA A 57 34.17 6.39 14.46
CA ALA A 57 33.30 5.27 14.15
C ALA A 57 32.24 5.21 15.25
N ALA A 58 30.99 5.52 14.89
CA ALA A 58 29.85 5.30 15.77
C ALA A 58 29.87 3.81 16.14
N VAL A 59 30.17 3.53 17.40
CA VAL A 59 29.91 2.24 18.02
C VAL A 59 28.41 2.05 17.92
N ALA A 60 27.96 1.26 16.96
CA ALA A 60 26.61 0.72 17.00
C ALA A 60 26.53 -0.09 18.29
N GLU A 61 25.74 0.37 19.26
CA GLU A 61 25.32 -0.48 20.37
C GLU A 61 24.69 -1.71 19.75
N ASN A 62 25.39 -2.84 19.85
CA ASN A 62 24.91 -4.12 19.37
C ASN A 62 23.90 -4.65 20.40
N VAL A 63 22.74 -3.99 20.49
CA VAL A 63 21.62 -4.46 21.29
C VAL A 63 21.19 -5.81 20.69
N PRO A 64 21.10 -6.88 21.48
CA PRO A 64 20.71 -8.19 20.98
C PRO A 64 19.32 -8.10 20.31
N GLN A 65 19.27 -8.51 19.04
CA GLN A 65 18.05 -8.54 18.24
C GLN A 65 17.57 -9.96 18.03
N ARG A 66 16.24 -10.14 18.04
CA ARG A 66 15.59 -11.41 17.76
C ARG A 66 14.60 -11.24 16.61
N GLU A 67 14.80 -11.98 15.53
CA GLU A 67 13.87 -12.04 14.41
C GLU A 67 12.81 -13.12 14.65
N VAL A 68 11.55 -12.77 14.39
CA VAL A 68 10.40 -13.67 14.55
C VAL A 68 9.48 -13.50 13.35
N LYS A 69 9.10 -14.64 12.78
CA LYS A 69 8.11 -14.71 11.70
C LYS A 69 6.84 -15.37 12.21
N LEU A 70 5.73 -14.63 12.19
CA LEU A 70 4.41 -15.12 12.59
C LEU A 70 3.55 -15.34 11.34
N SER A 71 3.34 -16.60 10.94
CA SER A 71 2.53 -16.92 9.75
C SER A 71 1.04 -16.97 10.06
N PHE A 72 0.21 -16.52 9.12
CA PHE A 72 -1.25 -16.59 9.25
C PHE A 72 -1.76 -18.03 9.37
N ALA A 73 -1.04 -19.00 8.81
CA ALA A 73 -1.30 -20.42 9.05
C ALA A 73 -1.34 -20.79 10.55
N THR A 74 -0.61 -20.06 11.40
CA THR A 74 -0.53 -20.28 12.85
C THR A 74 -1.36 -19.29 13.65
N ILE A 75 -1.32 -17.99 13.30
CA ILE A 75 -1.94 -16.94 14.12
C ILE A 75 -3.35 -16.54 13.68
N ALA A 76 -3.77 -16.85 12.44
CA ALA A 76 -5.12 -16.54 11.98
C ALA A 76 -6.10 -17.66 12.35
N PRO A 77 -7.40 -17.36 12.49
CA PRO A 77 -8.41 -18.38 12.74
C PRO A 77 -8.34 -19.53 11.72
N PRO A 78 -8.53 -20.80 12.13
CA PRO A 78 -8.51 -21.93 11.19
C PRO A 78 -9.45 -21.68 10.01
N PRO A 79 -9.01 -21.90 8.75
CA PRO A 79 -7.84 -22.68 8.35
C PRO A 79 -6.56 -21.84 8.06
N GLY A 80 -6.44 -20.64 8.63
CA GLY A 80 -5.28 -19.76 8.45
C GLY A 80 -5.33 -18.90 7.17
N SER A 81 -6.39 -19.05 6.36
CA SER A 81 -6.71 -18.16 5.23
C SER A 81 -7.99 -17.40 5.54
N ILE A 82 -8.10 -16.17 5.05
CA ILE A 82 -9.21 -15.27 5.37
C ILE A 82 -9.89 -14.86 4.07
N VAL A 83 -11.19 -15.10 3.96
CA VAL A 83 -11.99 -14.63 2.82
C VAL A 83 -12.88 -13.48 3.27
N LEU A 84 -12.52 -12.28 2.84
CA LEU A 84 -13.31 -11.07 3.04
C LEU A 84 -14.37 -11.00 1.94
N ARG A 85 -15.61 -10.66 2.32
CA ARG A 85 -16.74 -10.56 1.39
C ARG A 85 -17.47 -9.23 1.57
N GLY A 86 -18.23 -8.78 0.58
CA GLY A 86 -19.03 -7.56 0.72
C GLY A 86 -19.98 -7.56 1.95
N SER A 87 -20.49 -8.74 2.34
CA SER A 87 -21.34 -8.90 3.53
C SER A 87 -20.59 -9.11 4.85
N ARG A 88 -19.29 -9.42 4.78
CA ARG A 88 -18.37 -9.58 5.93
C ARG A 88 -17.01 -9.03 5.51
N PRO A 89 -16.87 -7.69 5.50
CA PRO A 89 -15.72 -7.04 4.90
C PRO A 89 -14.47 -7.15 5.77
N ASP A 90 -14.61 -7.48 7.04
CA ASP A 90 -13.53 -7.48 8.00
C ASP A 90 -13.23 -8.85 8.60
N ALA A 91 -11.96 -9.02 9.00
CA ALA A 91 -11.49 -10.13 9.80
C ALA A 91 -10.24 -9.69 10.57
N SER A 92 -9.93 -10.39 11.66
CA SER A 92 -8.78 -10.06 12.49
C SER A 92 -7.90 -11.27 12.79
N VAL A 93 -6.62 -10.96 12.97
CA VAL A 93 -5.56 -11.88 13.38
C VAL A 93 -4.93 -11.31 14.63
N GLU A 94 -4.67 -12.16 15.62
CA GLU A 94 -4.18 -11.73 16.92
C GLU A 94 -2.77 -12.29 17.16
N PHE A 95 -1.91 -11.50 17.80
CA PHE A 95 -0.61 -11.98 18.24
C PHE A 95 -0.19 -11.28 19.53
N GLY A 96 0.45 -12.03 20.41
CA GLY A 96 1.06 -11.49 21.63
C GLY A 96 2.57 -11.34 21.48
N MET A 97 3.15 -10.51 22.33
CA MET A 97 4.60 -10.45 22.53
C MET A 97 4.95 -10.62 24.01
N ARG A 98 6.24 -10.79 24.30
CA ARG A 98 6.72 -10.80 25.68
C ARG A 98 6.88 -9.37 26.18
N SER A 99 6.53 -9.11 27.43
CA SER A 99 6.59 -7.76 28.03
C SER A 99 8.01 -7.26 28.31
N ASP A 100 9.05 -8.12 28.18
CA ASP A 100 10.46 -7.77 28.36
C ASP A 100 11.21 -7.47 27.05
N GLU A 101 10.51 -7.55 25.92
CA GLU A 101 11.02 -7.22 24.58
C GLU A 101 10.29 -5.99 24.04
N LEU A 102 10.93 -5.22 23.17
CA LEU A 102 10.30 -4.14 22.39
C LEU A 102 10.43 -4.46 20.90
N VAL A 103 9.42 -4.12 20.11
CA VAL A 103 9.50 -4.26 18.65
C VAL A 103 10.27 -3.10 18.07
N ALA A 104 11.39 -3.39 17.44
CA ALA A 104 12.19 -2.41 16.71
C ALA A 104 11.70 -2.22 15.27
N ASN A 105 11.26 -3.30 14.62
CA ASN A 105 10.71 -3.26 13.26
C ASN A 105 9.58 -4.27 13.11
N ALA A 106 8.56 -3.90 12.34
CA ALA A 106 7.45 -4.79 11.99
C ALA A 106 7.06 -4.61 10.51
N LEU A 107 6.96 -5.72 9.79
CA LEU A 107 6.59 -5.75 8.38
C LEU A 107 5.51 -6.80 8.13
N LEU A 108 4.34 -6.35 7.71
CA LEU A 108 3.26 -7.24 7.30
C LEU A 108 3.44 -7.61 5.83
N ASN A 109 3.64 -8.89 5.57
CA ASN A 109 3.72 -9.48 4.24
C ASN A 109 2.38 -10.17 3.94
N LEU A 110 1.60 -9.61 3.02
CA LEU A 110 0.32 -10.16 2.60
C LEU A 110 0.46 -10.87 1.25
N GLU A 111 -0.14 -12.05 1.14
CA GLU A 111 -0.44 -12.70 -0.12
C GLU A 111 -1.96 -12.78 -0.29
N TYR A 112 -2.51 -12.16 -1.33
CA TYR A 112 -3.97 -12.13 -1.51
C TYR A 112 -4.39 -12.13 -2.98
N THR A 113 -5.65 -12.48 -3.22
CA THR A 113 -6.30 -12.50 -4.54
C THR A 113 -7.58 -11.68 -4.49
N PRO A 114 -7.65 -10.53 -5.19
CA PRO A 114 -8.90 -9.80 -5.35
C PRO A 114 -9.79 -10.44 -6.41
N SER A 115 -11.11 -10.31 -6.26
CA SER A 115 -12.06 -10.75 -7.29
C SER A 115 -11.80 -10.10 -8.64
N PRO A 116 -11.93 -10.83 -9.76
CA PRO A 116 -11.73 -10.26 -11.10
C PRO A 116 -12.78 -9.21 -11.49
N SER A 117 -13.89 -9.13 -10.75
CA SER A 117 -14.99 -8.19 -11.01
C SER A 117 -14.87 -6.88 -10.24
N LEU A 118 -13.82 -6.67 -9.44
CA LEU A 118 -13.66 -5.44 -8.70
C LEU A 118 -13.30 -4.28 -9.62
N LEU A 119 -13.77 -3.09 -9.26
CA LEU A 119 -13.36 -1.82 -9.84
C LEU A 119 -12.01 -1.41 -9.25
N PRO A 120 -10.96 -1.27 -10.08
CA PRO A 120 -9.66 -0.76 -9.64
C PRO A 120 -9.77 0.64 -9.04
N VAL A 121 -8.83 1.00 -8.16
CA VAL A 121 -8.73 2.28 -7.43
C VAL A 121 -9.86 2.51 -6.41
N GLN A 122 -11.10 2.16 -6.72
CA GLN A 122 -12.22 2.23 -5.79
C GLN A 122 -12.18 1.09 -4.76
N SER A 123 -11.77 -0.10 -5.19
CA SER A 123 -11.62 -1.25 -4.29
C SER A 123 -10.27 -1.21 -3.59
N GLN A 124 -10.25 -1.48 -2.29
CA GLN A 124 -9.05 -1.41 -1.46
C GLN A 124 -9.13 -2.36 -0.26
N LEU A 125 -7.96 -2.72 0.25
CA LEU A 125 -7.79 -3.42 1.51
C LEU A 125 -7.15 -2.46 2.52
N LYS A 126 -7.86 -2.14 3.59
CA LYS A 126 -7.29 -1.39 4.72
C LYS A 126 -6.72 -2.36 5.74
N VAL A 127 -5.62 -1.96 6.35
CA VAL A 127 -4.98 -2.72 7.42
C VAL A 127 -4.90 -1.84 8.65
N TYR A 128 -5.41 -2.36 9.76
CA TYR A 128 -5.36 -1.73 11.06
C TYR A 128 -4.51 -2.56 12.02
N LEU A 129 -3.80 -1.89 12.92
CA LEU A 129 -3.20 -2.48 14.11
C LEU A 129 -3.81 -1.81 15.32
N ASN A 130 -4.45 -2.58 16.21
CA ASN A 130 -5.05 -2.04 17.44
C ASN A 130 -5.95 -0.83 17.18
N ASP A 131 -6.80 -0.94 16.16
CA ASP A 131 -7.72 0.10 15.65
C ASP A 131 -7.09 1.34 15.00
N GLU A 132 -5.75 1.42 14.94
CA GLU A 132 -5.04 2.45 14.18
C GLU A 132 -4.83 2.02 12.72
N LEU A 133 -5.01 2.93 11.76
CA LEU A 133 -4.85 2.65 10.34
C LEU A 133 -3.36 2.62 9.96
N MET A 134 -2.81 1.43 9.70
CA MET A 134 -1.42 1.25 9.26
C MET A 134 -1.25 1.57 7.77
N GLY A 135 -2.27 1.28 6.97
CA GLY A 135 -2.23 1.63 5.55
C GLY A 135 -3.40 1.11 4.74
N VAL A 136 -3.41 1.53 3.47
CA VAL A 136 -4.44 1.19 2.49
C VAL A 136 -3.76 0.64 1.24
N LEU A 137 -4.16 -0.55 0.83
CA LEU A 137 -3.66 -1.23 -0.36
C LEU A 137 -4.75 -1.14 -1.45
N PRO A 138 -4.60 -0.25 -2.46
CA PRO A 138 -5.55 -0.16 -3.55
C PRO A 138 -5.46 -1.38 -4.45
N VAL A 139 -6.61 -1.85 -4.95
CA VAL A 139 -6.67 -2.88 -5.98
C VAL A 139 -6.42 -2.24 -7.35
N THR A 140 -5.45 -2.76 -8.09
CA THR A 140 -5.16 -2.32 -9.47
C THR A 140 -5.68 -3.31 -10.50
N LYS A 141 -5.80 -2.87 -11.75
CA LYS A 141 -6.35 -3.67 -12.84
C LYS A 141 -5.55 -4.96 -13.10
N GLU A 142 -4.23 -4.91 -12.90
CA GLU A 142 -3.31 -6.00 -13.18
C GLU A 142 -3.44 -7.15 -12.16
N GLN A 143 -3.93 -6.82 -10.96
CA GLN A 143 -4.07 -7.71 -9.81
C GLN A 143 -5.37 -8.53 -9.84
N LEU A 144 -6.39 -8.06 -10.57
CA LEU A 144 -7.72 -8.67 -10.63
C LEU A 144 -7.67 -10.16 -10.99
N GLY A 145 -8.21 -11.00 -10.10
CA GLY A 145 -8.27 -12.46 -10.28
C GLY A 145 -6.91 -13.16 -10.16
N LYS A 146 -5.84 -12.46 -9.78
CA LYS A 146 -4.50 -13.02 -9.63
C LYS A 146 -4.03 -12.95 -8.19
N LYS A 147 -3.26 -13.96 -7.81
CA LYS A 147 -2.52 -13.97 -6.55
C LYS A 147 -1.39 -12.95 -6.62
N ILE A 148 -1.36 -12.04 -5.65
CA ILE A 148 -0.36 -10.99 -5.54
C ILE A 148 0.24 -10.93 -4.14
N ARG A 149 1.36 -10.22 -4.01
CA ARG A 149 1.98 -9.94 -2.72
C ARG A 149 2.07 -8.44 -2.49
N ALA A 150 1.84 -8.03 -1.25
CA ALA A 150 2.03 -6.67 -0.79
C ALA A 150 2.79 -6.68 0.53
N GLN A 151 3.60 -5.64 0.72
CA GLN A 151 4.30 -5.39 1.97
C GLN A 151 3.77 -4.09 2.56
N LEU A 152 3.48 -4.12 3.85
CA LEU A 152 3.01 -2.95 4.58
C LEU A 152 3.85 -2.82 5.86
N PRO A 153 4.66 -1.75 5.99
CA PRO A 153 5.34 -1.48 7.25
C PRO A 153 4.29 -1.22 8.33
N ILE A 154 4.52 -1.79 9.51
CA ILE A 154 3.68 -1.61 10.69
C ILE A 154 4.47 -0.74 11.66
N ASP A 155 3.88 0.37 12.09
CA ASP A 155 4.53 1.27 13.03
C ASP A 155 4.62 0.60 14.42
N PRO A 156 5.83 0.31 14.92
CA PRO A 156 6.00 -0.35 16.21
C PRO A 156 5.44 0.42 17.40
N LEU A 157 5.20 1.74 17.26
CA LEU A 157 4.62 2.57 18.31
C LEU A 157 3.22 2.09 18.76
N TYR A 158 2.48 1.47 17.85
CA TYR A 158 1.13 0.97 18.11
C TYR A 158 1.10 -0.48 18.58
N ILE A 159 2.26 -1.14 18.69
CA ILE A 159 2.36 -2.51 19.19
C ILE A 159 2.33 -2.49 20.72
N THR A 160 1.52 -3.37 21.29
CA THR A 160 1.38 -3.60 22.74
C THR A 160 1.60 -5.08 23.05
N ASP A 161 1.41 -5.49 24.31
CA ASP A 161 1.55 -6.91 24.70
C ASP A 161 0.60 -7.84 23.94
N PHE A 162 -0.61 -7.36 23.61
CA PHE A 162 -1.61 -8.10 22.84
C PHE A 162 -2.09 -7.27 21.66
N ASN A 163 -1.87 -7.78 20.46
CA ASN A 163 -2.12 -7.04 19.24
C ASN A 163 -3.18 -7.69 18.38
N ARG A 164 -3.98 -6.85 17.73
CA ARG A 164 -4.96 -7.24 16.72
C ARG A 164 -4.64 -6.56 15.41
N VAL A 165 -4.27 -7.34 14.40
CA VAL A 165 -4.25 -6.90 13.01
C VAL A 165 -5.64 -7.12 12.44
N ARG A 166 -6.33 -6.03 12.06
CA ARG A 166 -7.65 -6.10 11.42
C ARG A 166 -7.51 -5.74 9.94
N LEU A 167 -8.01 -6.63 9.10
CA LEU A 167 -8.11 -6.43 7.66
C LEU A 167 -9.54 -5.99 7.35
N GLU A 168 -9.72 -4.94 6.54
CA GLU A 168 -11.02 -4.43 6.13
C GLU A 168 -11.06 -4.24 4.61
N PHE A 169 -11.92 -5.01 3.96
CA PHE A 169 -12.15 -4.96 2.53
C PHE A 169 -13.23 -3.94 2.19
N VAL A 170 -12.85 -2.96 1.36
CA VAL A 170 -13.79 -2.06 0.71
C VAL A 170 -13.83 -2.47 -0.75
N GLY A 171 -14.93 -3.09 -1.17
CA GLY A 171 -15.09 -3.64 -2.50
C GLY A 171 -16.19 -2.98 -3.29
N HIS A 172 -15.89 -2.62 -4.52
CA HIS A 172 -16.85 -2.13 -5.50
C HIS A 172 -16.71 -2.96 -6.78
N TYR A 173 -17.81 -3.32 -7.43
CA TYR A 173 -17.88 -4.07 -8.69
C TYR A 173 -18.73 -3.36 -9.75
N ARG A 174 -19.40 -2.24 -9.39
CA ARG A 174 -20.07 -1.31 -10.32
C ARG A 174 -20.23 0.06 -9.63
N ASP A 175 -20.36 1.12 -10.41
CA ASP A 175 -20.44 2.48 -9.84
C ASP A 175 -21.80 2.82 -9.18
N VAL A 176 -22.89 2.10 -9.52
CA VAL A 176 -24.26 2.45 -9.08
C VAL A 176 -25.10 1.19 -8.76
N CYS A 177 -25.95 1.26 -7.74
CA CYS A 177 -26.88 0.19 -7.30
C CYS A 177 -26.17 -1.16 -7.07
N GLU A 178 -25.11 -1.15 -6.26
CA GLU A 178 -24.44 -2.36 -5.80
C GLU A 178 -25.29 -3.19 -4.84
N ASN A 179 -25.14 -4.52 -4.91
CA ASN A 179 -25.64 -5.42 -3.88
C ASN A 179 -24.48 -5.86 -2.99
N PRO A 180 -24.42 -5.46 -1.70
CA PRO A 180 -23.36 -5.89 -0.78
C PRO A 180 -23.26 -7.41 -0.60
N ALA A 181 -24.35 -8.15 -0.84
CA ALA A 181 -24.38 -9.61 -0.79
C ALA A 181 -23.96 -10.28 -2.11
N SER A 182 -23.51 -9.52 -3.12
CA SER A 182 -23.06 -10.06 -4.40
C SER A 182 -21.87 -11.02 -4.20
N SER A 183 -21.92 -12.19 -4.84
CA SER A 183 -20.82 -13.15 -4.83
C SER A 183 -19.57 -12.66 -5.57
N THR A 184 -19.66 -11.55 -6.31
CA THR A 184 -18.53 -10.89 -6.98
C THR A 184 -17.65 -10.08 -6.03
N LEU A 185 -18.16 -9.73 -4.84
CA LEU A 185 -17.45 -8.91 -3.85
C LEU A 185 -16.67 -9.83 -2.89
N TRP A 186 -15.42 -10.12 -3.25
CA TRP A 186 -14.53 -10.91 -2.40
C TRP A 186 -13.06 -10.53 -2.58
N LEU A 187 -12.30 -10.77 -1.52
CA LEU A 187 -10.84 -10.73 -1.47
C LEU A 187 -10.35 -11.89 -0.58
N ASP A 188 -9.52 -12.75 -1.13
CA ASP A 188 -8.98 -13.93 -0.44
C ASP A 188 -7.54 -13.66 0.01
N VAL A 189 -7.32 -13.61 1.33
CA VAL A 189 -6.01 -13.47 1.96
C VAL A 189 -5.48 -14.86 2.28
N GLY A 190 -4.38 -15.22 1.62
CA GLY A 190 -3.76 -16.52 1.72
C GLY A 190 -3.03 -16.74 3.04
N ARG A 191 -2.97 -18.01 3.45
CA ARG A 191 -2.24 -18.47 4.64
C ARG A 191 -0.72 -18.28 4.60
N GLU A 192 -0.19 -18.02 3.41
CA GLU A 192 1.21 -17.67 3.19
C GLU A 192 1.53 -16.23 3.59
N SER A 193 0.53 -15.45 4.05
CA SER A 193 0.76 -14.15 4.67
C SER A 193 1.42 -14.31 6.05
N TYR A 194 2.25 -13.36 6.43
CA TYR A 194 2.98 -13.40 7.70
C TYR A 194 3.41 -12.01 8.16
N LEU A 195 3.69 -11.90 9.46
CA LEU A 195 4.30 -10.73 10.08
C LEU A 195 5.76 -11.04 10.39
N ASP A 196 6.67 -10.25 9.85
CA ASP A 196 8.09 -10.24 10.25
C ASP A 196 8.26 -9.21 11.36
N LEU A 197 8.83 -9.64 12.48
CA LEU A 197 9.08 -8.82 13.66
C LEU A 197 10.55 -8.91 14.04
N THR A 198 11.16 -7.76 14.32
CA THR A 198 12.48 -7.67 14.93
C THR A 198 12.30 -7.11 16.34
N TYR A 199 12.62 -7.93 17.33
CA TYR A 199 12.59 -7.54 18.74
C TYR A 199 13.96 -7.08 19.21
N GLN A 200 13.98 -6.21 20.20
CA GLN A 200 15.15 -5.80 20.99
C GLN A 200 14.85 -5.97 22.48
N SER A 201 15.85 -6.34 23.28
CA SER A 201 15.70 -6.41 24.73
C SER A 201 15.44 -5.03 25.33
N ALA A 202 14.46 -4.94 26.25
CA ALA A 202 14.19 -3.71 26.99
C ALA A 202 15.24 -3.43 28.11
N GLU A 203 16.15 -4.37 28.38
CA GLU A 203 17.14 -4.36 29.49
C GLU A 203 18.31 -3.35 29.35
N GLY A 204 18.15 -2.31 28.53
CA GLY A 204 19.16 -1.26 28.32
C GLY A 204 18.76 0.15 28.76
N LYS A 205 17.68 0.31 29.54
CA LYS A 205 17.21 1.61 30.04
C LYS A 205 17.52 1.83 31.52
#